data_AF-A0A4U8T584-F1
#
_entry.id   AF-A0A4U8T584-F1
#
_cell.length_a   1.000
_cell.length_b   1.000
_cell.length_c   1.000
_cell.angle_alpha   90.00
_cell.angle_beta   90.00
_cell.angle_gamma   90.00
#
_symmetry.space_group_name_H-M   'P 1'
#
loop_
_entity.id
_entity.type
_entity.pdbx_description
1 polymer ?
#
loop_
_entity_poly.entity_id
_entity_poly.type
_entity_poly.pdbx_seq_one_letter_code
_entity_poly.pdbx_strand_id
1 'polypeptide(L)'
;MTSKIAFVLLVILNAMASQVNPLHSQTLRESNIDLEIVTANEWQKTTNVLGDIMDTETYCKNLGSPKKNKQELKEYFLDSVIIDSNTKSHYGIWQCSYEGKIKIFGKVWDFWSVSGLTRLSRKIDNMYKPKDNRFETYCEDTICYENIYLICSNVNYVPQSRASERDGNL
;
A
#
# COMPACT_ATOMS: atom_id res chain seq x y z
N MET A 1 -22.57 58.31 -24.87
CA MET A 1 -23.18 57.99 -23.55
C MET A 1 -22.93 56.52 -23.26
N THR A 2 -22.19 56.30 -22.16
CA THR A 2 -22.26 55.17 -21.20
C THR A 2 -22.42 53.74 -21.76
N SER A 3 -21.44 52.84 -21.64
CA SER A 3 -20.88 52.21 -20.42
C SER A 3 -21.51 50.83 -20.15
N LYS A 4 -20.64 49.81 -20.07
CA LYS A 4 -20.72 48.61 -19.22
C LYS A 4 -21.93 47.68 -19.41
N ILE A 5 -21.72 46.53 -20.06
CA ILE A 5 -22.11 45.23 -19.48
C ILE A 5 -21.00 44.21 -19.82
N ALA A 6 -19.96 44.22 -19.00
CA ALA A 6 -19.12 43.06 -18.78
C ALA A 6 -19.72 42.30 -17.60
N PHE A 7 -20.29 41.13 -17.85
CA PHE A 7 -20.50 40.13 -16.80
C PHE A 7 -20.17 38.77 -17.40
N VAL A 8 -18.86 38.54 -17.51
CA VAL A 8 -18.27 37.21 -17.65
C VAL A 8 -18.61 36.48 -16.35
N LEU A 9 -19.67 35.68 -16.38
CA LEU A 9 -20.03 34.79 -15.28
C LEU A 9 -19.08 33.59 -15.35
N LEU A 10 -17.86 33.85 -14.85
CA LEU A 10 -16.84 32.86 -14.59
C LEU A 10 -17.30 32.04 -13.37
N VAL A 11 -18.10 31.02 -13.62
CA VAL A 11 -18.38 29.98 -12.62
C VAL A 11 -17.09 29.18 -12.46
N ILE A 12 -16.17 29.69 -11.63
CA ILE A 12 -15.09 28.88 -11.07
C ILE A 12 -15.78 27.96 -10.05
N LEU A 13 -16.27 26.82 -10.54
CA LEU A 13 -16.41 25.66 -9.66
C LEU A 13 -14.99 25.30 -9.25
N ASN A 14 -14.61 25.71 -8.04
CA ASN A 14 -13.50 25.12 -7.32
C ASN A 14 -13.87 23.66 -7.04
N ALA A 15 -13.69 22.79 -8.03
CA ALA A 15 -13.36 21.41 -7.75
C ALA A 15 -11.99 21.47 -7.07
N MET A 16 -11.98 21.66 -5.76
CA MET A 16 -10.88 21.19 -4.94
C MET A 16 -10.91 19.67 -5.08
N ALA A 17 -10.36 19.16 -6.18
CA ALA A 17 -9.72 17.87 -6.13
C ALA A 17 -8.73 18.00 -4.98
N SER A 18 -8.98 17.27 -3.88
CA SER A 18 -7.99 17.04 -2.86
C SER A 18 -6.82 16.35 -3.55
N GLN A 19 -5.92 17.16 -4.12
CA GLN A 19 -4.64 16.68 -4.60
C GLN A 19 -3.91 16.23 -3.34
N VAL A 20 -3.96 14.92 -3.10
CA VAL A 20 -2.96 14.26 -2.28
C VAL A 20 -1.66 14.53 -3.04
N ASN A 21 -0.95 15.59 -2.68
CA ASN A 21 0.37 15.85 -3.22
C ASN A 21 1.23 14.67 -2.79
N PRO A 22 1.69 13.79 -3.70
CA PRO A 22 2.73 12.86 -3.34
C PRO A 22 3.95 13.74 -3.06
N LEU A 23 4.26 13.91 -1.78
CA LEU A 23 5.44 14.60 -1.32
C LEU A 23 6.65 13.84 -1.87
N HIS A 24 7.16 14.21 -3.06
CA HIS A 24 8.37 13.62 -3.68
C HIS A 24 8.42 12.08 -3.51
N SER A 25 7.42 11.35 -4.03
CA SER A 25 7.39 9.90 -3.82
C SER A 25 8.34 9.18 -4.78
N GLN A 26 9.64 9.31 -4.52
CA GLN A 26 10.68 8.51 -5.16
C GLN A 26 10.39 7.03 -4.88
N THR A 27 10.42 6.19 -5.92
CA THR A 27 10.29 4.74 -5.77
C THR A 27 11.49 4.16 -5.02
N LEU A 28 11.33 3.00 -4.40
CA LEU A 28 12.45 2.30 -3.73
C LEU A 28 13.59 2.01 -4.71
N ARG A 29 13.26 1.76 -5.99
CA ARG A 29 14.21 1.63 -7.09
C ARG A 29 15.06 2.89 -7.29
N GLU A 30 14.41 4.04 -7.40
CA GLU A 30 15.10 5.33 -7.60
C GLU A 30 15.93 5.72 -6.37
N SER A 31 15.52 5.31 -5.16
CA SER A 31 16.29 5.52 -3.93
C SER A 31 17.53 4.62 -3.79
N ASN A 32 17.81 3.74 -4.77
CA ASN A 32 18.96 2.84 -4.81
C ASN A 32 19.12 1.99 -3.54
N ILE A 33 17.99 1.48 -3.04
CA ILE A 33 17.95 0.66 -1.82
C ILE A 33 18.25 -0.80 -2.16
N ASP A 34 19.12 -1.43 -1.39
CA ASP A 34 19.33 -2.88 -1.47
C ASP A 34 18.12 -3.63 -0.90
N LEU A 35 17.54 -4.51 -1.71
CA LEU A 35 16.29 -5.22 -1.44
C LEU A 35 16.40 -6.70 -1.78
N GLU A 36 16.00 -7.53 -0.82
CA GLU A 36 16.01 -8.98 -0.91
C GLU A 36 14.72 -9.59 -0.35
N ILE A 37 14.05 -10.44 -1.13
CA ILE A 37 12.94 -11.27 -0.64
C ILE A 37 13.52 -12.50 0.05
N VAL A 38 13.62 -12.43 1.38
CA VAL A 38 14.14 -13.52 2.23
C VAL A 38 13.20 -14.72 2.13
N THR A 39 11.92 -14.52 2.42
CA THR A 39 10.88 -15.54 2.29
C THR A 39 9.61 -14.95 1.67
N ALA A 40 8.89 -15.77 0.93
CA ALA A 40 7.53 -15.50 0.48
C ALA A 40 6.72 -16.75 0.77
N ASN A 41 5.69 -16.59 1.59
CA ASN A 41 4.79 -17.68 1.96
C ASN A 41 3.93 -18.04 0.75
N GLU A 42 3.70 -19.34 0.58
CA GLU A 42 2.75 -19.80 -0.43
C GLU A 42 1.33 -19.49 0.03
N TRP A 43 0.49 -19.09 -0.92
CA TRP A 43 -0.94 -19.05 -0.67
C TRP A 43 -1.49 -20.44 -0.39
N GLN A 44 -2.56 -20.46 0.41
CA GLN A 44 -3.43 -21.62 0.46
C GLN A 44 -3.97 -21.90 -0.94
N LYS A 45 -4.03 -23.17 -1.33
CA LYS A 45 -4.54 -23.58 -2.65
C LYS A 45 -6.00 -23.20 -2.84
N THR A 46 -6.78 -23.23 -1.76
CA THR A 46 -8.19 -22.87 -1.76
C THR A 46 -8.49 -21.79 -0.73
N THR A 47 -9.54 -21.03 -0.99
CA THR A 47 -10.04 -19.96 -0.14
C THR A 47 -11.54 -20.12 0.09
N ASN A 48 -12.02 -19.77 1.28
CA ASN A 48 -13.46 -19.70 1.56
C ASN A 48 -13.97 -18.28 1.29
N VAL A 49 -14.93 -18.17 0.37
CA VAL A 49 -15.58 -16.93 0.00
C VAL A 49 -17.08 -17.11 0.19
N LEU A 50 -17.63 -16.44 1.22
CA LEU A 50 -19.06 -16.48 1.54
C LEU A 50 -19.64 -17.91 1.73
N GLY A 51 -18.81 -18.85 2.21
CA GLY A 51 -19.20 -20.25 2.43
C GLY A 51 -18.74 -21.20 1.32
N ASP A 52 -18.38 -20.69 0.14
CA ASP A 52 -17.94 -21.51 -0.99
C ASP A 52 -16.41 -21.67 -1.01
N ILE A 53 -15.95 -22.88 -1.33
CA ILE A 53 -14.52 -23.18 -1.51
C ILE A 53 -14.14 -22.90 -2.96
N MET A 54 -13.21 -21.99 -3.15
CA MET A 54 -12.72 -21.57 -4.48
C MET A 54 -11.22 -21.81 -4.61
N ASP A 55 -10.75 -21.98 -5.84
CA ASP A 55 -9.32 -21.92 -6.17
C ASP A 55 -8.79 -20.50 -5.92
N THR A 56 -7.78 -20.37 -5.05
CA THR A 56 -7.27 -19.07 -4.61
C THR A 56 -6.62 -18.32 -5.76
N GLU A 57 -5.91 -19.01 -6.65
CA GLU A 57 -5.22 -18.36 -7.76
C GLU A 57 -6.22 -17.73 -8.74
N THR A 58 -7.27 -18.46 -9.10
CA THR A 58 -8.36 -17.97 -9.94
C THR A 58 -9.08 -16.79 -9.30
N TYR A 59 -9.42 -16.91 -8.01
CA TYR A 59 -10.10 -15.85 -7.27
C TYR A 59 -9.24 -14.57 -7.21
N CYS A 60 -7.98 -14.69 -6.80
CA CYS A 60 -7.09 -13.55 -6.62
C CYS A 60 -6.63 -12.91 -7.93
N LYS A 61 -6.51 -13.69 -9.01
CA LYS A 61 -6.26 -13.18 -10.36
C LYS A 61 -7.39 -12.25 -10.82
N ASN A 62 -8.64 -12.64 -10.59
CA ASN A 62 -9.82 -11.84 -10.97
C ASN A 62 -9.97 -10.56 -10.12
N LEU A 63 -9.35 -10.54 -8.92
CA LEU A 63 -9.27 -9.39 -8.03
C LEU A 63 -7.96 -8.62 -8.18
N GLY A 64 -7.29 -8.71 -9.33
CA GLY A 64 -6.11 -7.90 -9.67
C GLY A 64 -4.88 -8.14 -8.78
N SER A 65 -4.87 -9.22 -8.00
CA SER A 65 -3.74 -9.59 -7.14
C SER A 65 -3.17 -10.93 -7.58
N PRO A 66 -2.72 -11.13 -8.84
CA PRO A 66 -2.26 -12.44 -9.34
C PRO A 66 -0.95 -12.88 -8.70
N LYS A 67 -0.82 -14.20 -8.42
CA LYS A 67 0.32 -14.83 -7.72
C LYS A 67 1.66 -14.36 -8.28
N LYS A 68 2.61 -14.07 -7.38
CA LYS A 68 3.96 -13.63 -7.70
C LYS A 68 4.99 -14.58 -7.10
N ASN A 69 6.05 -14.87 -7.85
CA ASN A 69 7.26 -15.51 -7.33
C ASN A 69 8.17 -14.48 -6.63
N LYS A 70 9.29 -14.93 -6.05
CA LYS A 70 10.23 -14.05 -5.33
C LYS A 70 10.79 -12.91 -6.18
N GLN A 71 11.11 -13.16 -7.46
CA GLN A 71 11.64 -12.13 -8.36
C GLN A 71 10.56 -11.10 -8.70
N GLU A 72 9.35 -11.55 -8.99
CA GLU A 72 8.21 -10.66 -9.28
C GLU A 72 7.83 -9.81 -8.05
N LEU A 73 7.90 -10.39 -6.84
CA LEU A 73 7.73 -9.63 -5.60
C LEU A 73 8.83 -8.58 -5.44
N LYS A 74 10.09 -8.94 -5.72
CA LYS A 74 11.20 -7.98 -5.67
C LYS A 74 10.96 -6.79 -6.60
N GLU A 75 10.57 -7.01 -7.85
CA GLU A 75 10.25 -5.93 -8.79
C GLU A 75 9.05 -5.09 -8.32
N TYR A 76 8.01 -5.74 -7.80
CA TYR A 76 6.84 -5.06 -7.21
C TYR A 76 7.24 -4.10 -6.08
N PHE A 77 8.12 -4.54 -5.17
CA PHE A 77 8.60 -3.69 -4.09
C PHE A 77 9.49 -2.55 -4.59
N LEU A 78 10.38 -2.81 -5.55
CA LEU A 78 11.23 -1.77 -6.14
C LEU A 78 10.40 -0.64 -6.77
N ASP A 79 9.25 -0.97 -7.37
CA ASP A 79 8.32 0.01 -7.95
C ASP A 79 7.38 0.66 -6.90
N SER A 80 7.54 0.34 -5.62
CA SER A 80 6.71 0.90 -4.56
C SER A 80 7.29 2.21 -4.01
N VAL A 81 6.40 3.04 -3.48
CA VAL A 81 6.72 4.29 -2.79
C VAL A 81 6.36 4.18 -1.32
N ILE A 82 7.16 4.80 -0.45
CA ILE A 82 6.84 4.91 0.98
C ILE A 82 5.75 5.97 1.13
N ILE A 83 4.70 5.63 1.88
CA ILE A 83 3.60 6.54 2.18
C ILE A 83 3.55 6.87 3.68
N ASP A 84 2.95 8.00 4.02
CA ASP A 84 2.72 8.38 5.41
C ASP A 84 1.76 7.38 6.07
N SER A 85 2.11 6.98 7.30
CA SER A 85 1.30 6.05 8.10
C SER A 85 -0.13 6.52 8.36
N ASN A 86 -0.44 7.80 8.24
CA ASN A 86 -1.80 8.35 8.38
C ASN A 86 -2.65 8.15 7.12
N THR A 87 -2.05 7.72 6.00
CA THR A 87 -2.73 7.52 4.71
C THR A 87 -3.39 6.14 4.61
N LYS A 88 -3.74 5.51 5.75
CA LYS A 88 -4.24 4.13 5.80
C LYS A 88 -5.59 4.03 5.06
N SER A 89 -5.59 3.39 3.90
CA SER A 89 -6.82 2.90 3.29
C SER A 89 -7.19 1.56 3.90
N HIS A 90 -8.47 1.41 4.22
CA HIS A 90 -9.01 0.24 4.88
C HIS A 90 -9.31 -0.89 3.89
N TYR A 91 -9.01 -2.12 4.34
CA TYR A 91 -9.46 -3.42 3.82
C TYR A 91 -8.98 -3.84 2.42
N GLY A 92 -7.94 -4.69 2.41
CA GLY A 92 -7.75 -5.68 1.36
C GLY A 92 -8.53 -6.96 1.68
N ILE A 93 -8.91 -7.71 0.63
CA ILE A 93 -9.49 -9.05 0.76
C ILE A 93 -8.36 -9.98 1.21
N TRP A 94 -8.38 -10.37 2.49
CA TRP A 94 -7.28 -11.04 3.19
C TRP A 94 -6.81 -12.33 2.52
N GLN A 95 -7.66 -12.98 1.75
CA GLN A 95 -7.37 -14.25 1.10
C GLN A 95 -6.39 -14.16 -0.08
N CYS A 96 -6.04 -12.95 -0.51
CA CYS A 96 -5.09 -12.68 -1.60
C CYS A 96 -3.82 -11.96 -1.12
N SER A 97 -3.50 -12.03 0.18
CA SER A 97 -2.30 -11.39 0.72
C SER A 97 -1.03 -12.18 0.38
N TYR A 98 0.04 -11.48 0.02
CA TYR A 98 1.40 -12.00 0.09
C TYR A 98 1.97 -11.72 1.46
N GLU A 99 2.62 -12.73 2.02
CA GLU A 99 3.24 -12.65 3.33
C GLU A 99 4.64 -13.23 3.27
N GLY A 100 5.53 -12.75 4.13
CA GLY A 100 6.89 -13.29 4.17
C GLY A 100 7.85 -12.33 4.84
N LYS A 101 9.12 -12.45 4.48
CA LYS A 101 10.20 -11.62 5.01
C LYS A 101 10.95 -10.93 3.89
N ILE A 102 11.23 -9.66 4.08
CA ILE A 102 11.99 -8.81 3.17
C ILE A 102 13.12 -8.12 3.92
N LYS A 103 14.29 -8.05 3.30
CA LYS A 103 15.40 -7.25 3.81
C LYS A 103 15.43 -5.93 3.05
N ILE A 104 15.28 -4.82 3.78
CA ILE A 104 15.30 -3.45 3.27
C ILE A 104 15.79 -2.52 4.37
N PHE A 105 16.49 -1.43 4.02
CA PHE A 105 17.14 -0.52 4.98
C PHE A 105 18.10 -1.24 5.94
N GLY A 106 18.76 -2.31 5.46
CA GLY A 106 19.66 -3.13 6.26
C GLY A 106 18.98 -3.93 7.39
N LYS A 107 17.65 -4.01 7.41
CA LYS A 107 16.85 -4.73 8.42
C LYS A 107 15.95 -5.76 7.74
N VAL A 108 15.61 -6.82 8.47
CA VAL A 108 14.61 -7.80 8.04
C VAL A 108 13.26 -7.39 8.61
N TRP A 109 12.26 -7.41 7.75
CA TRP A 109 10.87 -7.03 8.04
C TRP A 109 9.96 -8.18 7.67
N ASP A 110 8.93 -8.40 8.48
CA ASP A 110 7.77 -9.16 8.06
C ASP A 110 6.93 -8.28 7.14
N PHE A 111 6.60 -8.76 5.94
CA PHE A 111 5.72 -8.03 5.04
C PHE A 111 4.36 -8.71 4.94
N TRP A 112 3.34 -7.88 4.77
CA TRP A 112 2.00 -8.27 4.40
C TRP A 112 1.52 -7.33 3.29
N SER A 113 1.24 -7.88 2.11
CA SER A 113 0.94 -7.11 0.90
C SER A 113 -0.35 -7.60 0.26
N VAL A 114 -1.28 -6.69 -0.03
CA VAL A 114 -2.53 -7.00 -0.73
C VAL A 114 -2.94 -5.83 -1.60
N SER A 115 -3.39 -6.11 -2.83
CA SER A 115 -3.94 -5.09 -3.73
C SER A 115 -3.10 -3.81 -3.84
N GLY A 116 -1.78 -3.96 -3.97
CA GLY A 116 -0.87 -2.83 -4.14
C GLY A 116 -0.42 -2.14 -2.85
N LEU A 117 -1.07 -2.38 -1.70
CA LEU A 117 -0.64 -1.87 -0.39
C LEU A 117 0.20 -2.92 0.33
N THR A 118 1.35 -2.50 0.85
CA THR A 118 2.19 -3.36 1.69
C THR A 118 2.49 -2.71 3.03
N ARG A 119 2.30 -3.46 4.10
CA ARG A 119 2.83 -3.15 5.43
C ARG A 119 4.11 -3.96 5.65
N LEU A 120 5.18 -3.26 6.01
CA LEU A 120 6.38 -3.86 6.59
C LEU A 120 6.32 -3.67 8.10
N SER A 121 6.60 -4.71 8.87
CA SER A 121 6.61 -4.68 10.33
C SER A 121 7.85 -5.38 10.86
N ARG A 122 8.42 -4.85 11.93
CA ARG A 122 9.48 -5.56 12.68
C ARG A 122 9.33 -5.30 14.16
N LYS A 123 9.63 -6.30 14.97
CA LYS A 123 9.74 -6.14 16.42
C LYS A 123 10.92 -5.23 16.76
N ILE A 124 10.71 -4.35 17.73
CA ILE A 124 11.74 -3.47 18.29
C ILE A 124 11.76 -3.58 19.81
N ASP A 125 12.93 -3.38 20.40
CA ASP A 125 13.05 -3.24 21.85
C ASP A 125 12.57 -1.83 22.26
N ASN A 126 11.82 -1.77 23.36
CA ASN A 126 11.06 -0.65 23.94
C ASN A 126 11.42 0.82 23.55
N MET A 127 10.38 1.67 23.43
CA MET A 127 10.38 3.14 23.37
C MET A 127 11.26 3.87 22.33
N TYR A 128 11.67 3.22 21.24
CA TYR A 128 12.15 3.99 20.08
C TYR A 128 10.97 4.71 19.43
N LYS A 129 10.90 6.04 19.58
CA LYS A 129 10.08 6.88 18.71
C LYS A 129 10.91 7.19 17.46
N PRO A 130 10.51 6.72 16.26
CA PRO A 130 11.16 7.11 15.04
C PRO A 130 11.18 8.63 14.94
N LYS A 131 12.35 9.21 14.63
CA LYS A 131 12.45 10.64 14.31
C LYS A 131 11.84 10.97 12.95
N ASP A 132 11.56 9.94 12.16
CA ASP A 132 11.12 10.01 10.78
C ASP A 132 9.63 9.63 10.73
N ASN A 133 8.82 10.52 10.15
CA ASN A 133 7.37 10.39 10.05
C ASN A 133 6.91 9.24 9.13
N ARG A 134 7.84 8.63 8.38
CA ARG A 134 7.57 7.45 7.54
C ARG A 134 7.37 6.17 8.35
N PHE A 135 7.72 6.19 9.63
CA PHE A 135 7.65 5.03 10.51
C PHE A 135 6.59 5.22 11.58
N GLU A 136 5.73 4.23 11.73
CA GLU A 136 4.76 4.16 12.82
C GLU A 136 5.25 3.19 13.88
N THR A 137 5.12 3.54 15.16
CA THR A 137 5.38 2.61 16.27
C THR A 137 4.09 2.25 16.96
N TYR A 138 3.81 0.95 17.04
CA TYR A 138 2.70 0.38 17.78
C TYR A 138 3.26 -0.52 18.88
N CYS A 139 2.79 -0.34 20.11
CA CYS A 139 3.17 -1.21 21.23
C CYS A 139 1.92 -1.84 21.83
N GLU A 140 1.94 -3.15 21.99
CA GLU A 140 0.94 -3.94 22.70
C GLU A 140 1.66 -4.63 23.86
N ASP A 141 1.17 -4.42 25.08
CA ASP A 141 1.84 -4.81 26.32
C ASP A 141 3.31 -4.36 26.38
N THR A 142 4.25 -5.32 26.40
CA THR A 142 5.69 -5.10 26.46
C THR A 142 6.39 -5.27 25.10
N ILE A 143 5.63 -5.41 24.01
CA ILE A 143 6.15 -5.66 22.68
C ILE A 143 5.85 -4.46 21.79
N CYS A 144 6.89 -3.87 21.22
CA CYS A 144 6.76 -2.79 20.26
C CYS A 144 7.09 -3.27 18.84
N TYR A 145 6.40 -2.67 17.87
CA TYR A 145 6.57 -2.89 16.45
C TYR A 145 6.81 -1.56 15.76
N GLU A 146 7.80 -1.53 14.87
CA GLU A 146 7.98 -0.45 13.90
C GLU A 146 7.35 -0.88 12.58
N ASN A 147 6.58 0.00 11.96
CA ASN A 147 5.87 -0.25 10.71
C ASN A 147 6.24 0.79 9.64
N ILE A 148 6.33 0.33 8.39
CA ILE A 148 6.42 1.16 7.18
C ILE A 148 5.29 0.74 6.25
N TYR A 149 4.71 1.70 5.54
CA TYR A 149 3.68 1.43 4.53
C TYR A 149 4.20 1.81 3.15
N LEU A 150 3.97 0.90 2.20
CA LEU A 150 4.36 1.04 0.80
C LEU A 150 3.13 0.92 -0.08
N ILE A 151 3.04 1.73 -1.13
CA ILE A 151 2.09 1.54 -2.22
C ILE A 151 2.86 1.29 -3.51
N CYS A 152 2.47 0.26 -4.27
CA CYS A 152 2.99 0.04 -5.59
C CYS A 152 2.48 1.14 -6.54
N SER A 153 3.40 1.92 -7.11
CA SER A 153 3.06 3.05 -8.00
C SER A 153 2.71 2.60 -9.42
N ASN A 154 3.01 1.36 -9.78
CA ASN A 154 2.85 0.82 -11.12
C ASN A 154 1.43 0.27 -11.31
N VAL A 155 0.70 0.89 -12.25
CA VAL A 155 -0.70 0.60 -12.62
C VAL A 155 -0.96 -0.82 -13.08
N ASN A 156 0.08 -1.59 -13.40
CA ASN A 156 -0.04 -2.99 -13.83
C ASN A 156 -0.27 -3.98 -12.67
N TYR A 157 -0.17 -3.55 -11.41
CA TYR A 157 -0.26 -4.42 -10.22
C TYR A 157 -1.51 -4.17 -9.35
N VAL A 158 -2.58 -3.68 -9.97
CA VAL A 158 -3.78 -3.07 -9.37
C VAL A 158 -4.95 -4.07 -9.26
N PRO A 159 -5.71 -4.03 -8.13
CA PRO A 159 -6.72 -3.02 -7.91
C PRO A 159 -6.11 -1.90 -7.11
N GLN A 160 -6.42 -0.67 -7.48
CA GLN A 160 -5.88 0.51 -6.85
C GLN A 160 -6.54 0.47 -5.48
N SER A 161 -5.76 0.31 -4.41
CA SER A 161 -6.20 0.81 -3.12
C SER A 161 -6.28 2.33 -3.27
N ARG A 162 -7.40 2.83 -3.81
CA ARG A 162 -7.70 4.26 -3.78
C ARG A 162 -7.81 4.61 -2.31
N ALA A 163 -7.07 5.63 -1.88
CA ALA A 163 -7.08 6.10 -0.50
C ALA A 163 -8.46 6.66 -0.04
N SER A 164 -9.53 6.48 -0.82
CA SER A 164 -10.82 7.15 -0.61
C SER A 164 -12.05 6.46 -1.22
N GLU A 165 -12.08 5.16 -1.51
CA GLU A 165 -13.31 4.53 -2.06
C GLU A 165 -13.65 3.20 -1.37
N ARG A 166 -14.24 3.31 -0.18
CA ARG A 166 -15.22 2.34 0.36
C ARG A 166 -16.20 3.06 1.28
N ASP A 167 -16.84 4.10 0.75
CA ASP A 167 -18.17 4.46 1.23
C ASP A 167 -19.21 3.71 0.40
N GLY A 168 -19.88 2.77 1.06
CA GLY A 168 -21.24 2.38 0.72
C GLY A 168 -21.41 1.32 -0.38
N ASN A 169 -22.06 0.23 0.05
CA ASN A 169 -22.83 -0.75 -0.75
C ASN A 169 -22.07 -1.98 -1.23
N LEU A 170 -21.89 -2.92 -0.28
CA LEU A 170 -22.26 -4.32 -0.51
C LEU A 170 -23.55 -4.60 0.25
#